data_AF-A0AB34YVM7-F1
#
_entry.id   AF-A0AB34YVM7-F1
#
_cell.length_a   1.000
_cell.length_b   1.000
_cell.length_c   1.000
_cell.angle_alpha   90.00
_cell.angle_beta   90.00
_cell.angle_gamma   90.00
#
_symmetry.space_group_name_H-M   'P 1'
#
loop_
_entity.id
_entity.type
_entity.pdbx_description
1 polymer ?
#
loop_
_entity_poly.entity_id
_entity_poly.type
_entity_poly.pdbx_seq_one_letter_code
_entity_poly.pdbx_strand_id
1 'polypeptide(L)'
;MSTETAKALTVNANINGNQANIGIKRHALPYFEYDHGSAISMLKRLMGNSWTADDVTNVLEFALGPQPAEGTDLMQWRLLKPIARVNGGLTTRKSCEGIIQLKEAIRAKGVGTYAPLAAMVLLAALYGVDEADASFSDEEENADG
;
A
#
# COMPACT_ATOMS: atom_id res chain seq x y z
N MET A 1 -12.08 -22.57 23.40
CA MET A 1 -10.90 -22.58 22.52
C MET A 1 -11.03 -21.36 21.63
N SER A 2 -10.29 -20.29 21.94
CA SER A 2 -10.26 -19.11 21.08
C SER A 2 -9.36 -19.46 19.89
N THR A 3 -9.95 -19.58 18.70
CA THR A 3 -9.19 -19.64 17.45
C THR A 3 -8.41 -18.34 17.35
N GLU A 4 -7.10 -18.42 17.50
CA GLU A 4 -6.20 -17.32 17.22
C GLU A 4 -6.32 -17.04 15.72
N THR A 5 -6.99 -15.94 15.35
CA THR A 5 -7.18 -15.56 13.95
C THR A 5 -5.83 -15.14 13.37
N ALA A 6 -5.47 -15.75 12.25
CA ALA A 6 -4.25 -15.42 11.54
C ALA A 6 -4.30 -13.96 11.09
N LYS A 7 -3.24 -13.20 11.40
CA LYS A 7 -3.14 -11.79 11.01
C LYS A 7 -2.40 -11.66 9.68
N ALA A 8 -3.06 -11.13 8.67
CA ALA A 8 -2.43 -10.72 7.42
C ALA A 8 -1.62 -9.42 7.61
N LEU A 9 -0.45 -9.39 6.97
CA LEU A 9 0.39 -8.18 6.85
C LEU A 9 0.25 -7.50 5.48
N THR A 10 -0.57 -8.08 4.61
CA THR A 10 -0.81 -7.66 3.24
C THR A 10 -2.29 -7.81 2.92
N VAL A 11 -2.75 -7.10 1.90
CA VAL A 11 -4.14 -7.03 1.45
C VAL A 11 -4.21 -7.58 0.04
N ASN A 12 -5.12 -8.53 -0.20
CA ASN A 12 -5.42 -9.03 -1.53
C ASN A 12 -6.36 -8.04 -2.23
N ALA A 13 -5.83 -7.28 -3.18
CA ALA A 13 -6.55 -6.24 -3.90
C ALA A 13 -6.83 -6.65 -5.34
N ASN A 14 -8.06 -6.48 -5.81
CA ASN A 14 -8.41 -6.43 -7.22
C ASN A 14 -8.47 -4.95 -7.65
N ILE A 15 -7.53 -4.54 -8.51
CA ILE A 15 -7.41 -3.17 -9.01
C ILE A 15 -7.53 -3.22 -10.53
N ASN A 16 -8.63 -2.68 -11.05
CA ASN A 16 -8.93 -2.61 -12.48
C ASN A 16 -8.84 -4.00 -13.15
N GLY A 17 -9.38 -5.03 -12.48
CA GLY A 17 -9.34 -6.43 -12.92
C GLY A 17 -8.01 -7.15 -12.70
N ASN A 18 -7.01 -6.49 -12.10
CA ASN A 18 -5.71 -7.09 -11.79
C ASN A 18 -5.61 -7.43 -10.31
N GLN A 19 -5.32 -8.70 -10.01
CA GLN A 19 -5.07 -9.13 -8.64
C GLN A 19 -3.64 -8.78 -8.21
N ALA A 20 -3.52 -8.13 -7.06
CA ALA A 20 -2.27 -7.77 -6.44
C ALA A 20 -2.32 -8.07 -4.93
N ASN A 21 -1.20 -8.53 -4.38
CA ASN A 21 -1.05 -8.65 -2.93
C ASN A 21 -0.19 -7.48 -2.44
N ILE A 22 -0.81 -6.56 -1.72
CA ILE A 22 -0.28 -5.22 -1.42
C ILE A 22 -0.04 -5.08 0.07
N GLY A 23 1.16 -4.66 0.48
CA GLY A 23 1.41 -4.40 1.89
C GLY A 23 2.74 -3.72 2.14
N ILE A 24 2.86 -3.07 3.29
CA ILE A 24 4.12 -2.50 3.76
C ILE A 24 4.74 -3.49 4.73
N LYS A 25 5.93 -3.98 4.42
CA LYS A 25 6.68 -4.86 5.32
C LYS A 25 6.96 -4.11 6.62
N ARG A 26 6.81 -4.76 7.76
CA ARG A 26 6.98 -4.11 9.07
C ARG A 26 8.35 -3.43 9.23
N HIS A 27 9.43 -4.04 8.72
CA HIS A 27 10.75 -3.41 8.74
C HIS A 27 10.88 -2.21 7.79
N ALA A 28 10.04 -2.10 6.76
CA ALA A 28 10.04 -0.99 5.82
C ALA A 28 9.26 0.23 6.34
N LEU A 29 8.51 0.09 7.44
CA LEU A 29 7.70 1.16 8.01
C LEU A 29 8.50 2.40 8.43
N PRO A 30 9.69 2.29 9.06
CA PRO A 30 10.49 3.47 9.39
C PRO A 30 10.93 4.30 8.17
N TYR A 31 11.11 3.66 7.01
CA TYR A 31 11.48 4.34 5.77
C TYR A 31 10.28 5.03 5.13
N PHE A 32 9.10 4.40 5.22
CA PHE A 32 7.84 5.05 4.88
C PHE A 32 7.66 6.31 5.74
N GLU A 33 7.84 6.20 7.06
CA GLU A 33 7.68 7.34 7.97
C GLU A 33 8.70 8.45 7.75
N TYR A 34 9.93 8.09 7.39
CA TYR A 34 10.95 9.05 6.99
C TYR A 34 10.54 9.86 5.75
N ASP A 35 9.90 9.20 4.77
CA ASP A 35 9.54 9.80 3.49
C ASP A 35 8.20 10.57 3.52
N HIS A 36 7.25 10.11 4.32
CA HIS A 36 5.84 10.52 4.25
C HIS A 36 5.27 11.01 5.61
N GLY A 37 6.08 11.01 6.66
CA GLY A 37 5.67 11.33 8.02
C GLY A 37 5.01 10.15 8.75
N SER A 38 4.60 10.38 10.00
CA SER A 38 4.09 9.34 10.90
C SER A 38 2.97 8.48 10.27
N ALA A 39 3.18 7.17 10.24
CA ALA A 39 2.24 6.20 9.69
C ALA A 39 0.92 6.17 10.48
N ILE A 40 1.00 6.26 11.81
CA ILE A 40 -0.17 6.33 12.69
C ILE A 40 -0.98 7.61 12.42
N SER A 41 -0.31 8.75 12.24
CA SER A 41 -0.99 10.01 11.94
C SER A 41 -1.68 9.96 10.58
N MET A 42 -1.05 9.35 9.58
CA MET A 42 -1.64 9.17 8.26
C MET A 42 -2.83 8.20 8.29
N LEU A 43 -2.72 7.07 9.01
CA LEU A 43 -3.83 6.13 9.20
C LEU A 43 -5.06 6.84 9.80
N LYS A 44 -4.86 7.68 10.82
CA LYS A 44 -5.96 8.47 11.42
C LYS A 44 -6.62 9.40 10.41
N ARG A 45 -5.85 10.03 9.51
CA ARG A 45 -6.43 10.88 8.44
C ARG A 45 -7.23 10.08 7.44
N LEU A 46 -6.69 8.93 7.00
CA LEU A 46 -7.36 8.02 6.06
C LEU A 46 -8.67 7.48 6.63
N MET A 47 -8.70 7.08 7.91
CA MET A 47 -9.92 6.61 8.58
C MET A 47 -10.90 7.74 8.90
N GLY A 48 -10.41 8.97 9.11
CA GLY A 48 -11.20 10.12 9.53
C GLY A 48 -11.65 11.04 8.38
N ASN A 49 -11.61 10.60 7.12
CA ASN A 49 -11.96 11.40 5.93
C ASN A 49 -11.24 12.76 5.83
N SER A 50 -10.07 12.90 6.46
CA SER A 50 -9.23 14.11 6.42
C SER A 50 -7.95 13.87 5.62
N TRP A 51 -7.98 12.87 4.74
CA TRP A 51 -6.88 12.47 3.88
C TRP A 51 -6.79 13.34 2.63
N THR A 52 -5.59 13.40 2.06
CA THR A 52 -5.32 14.01 0.75
C THR A 52 -5.06 12.95 -0.32
N ALA A 53 -5.10 13.34 -1.60
CA ALA A 53 -4.71 12.44 -2.68
C ALA A 53 -3.26 11.91 -2.49
N ASP A 54 -2.39 12.73 -1.91
CA ASP A 54 -1.01 12.35 -1.59
C ASP A 54 -0.95 11.30 -0.48
N ASP A 55 -1.81 11.37 0.55
CA ASP A 55 -1.87 10.34 1.59
C ASP A 55 -2.18 8.96 0.99
N VAL A 56 -3.16 8.90 0.07
CA VAL A 56 -3.56 7.65 -0.59
C VAL A 56 -2.47 7.14 -1.52
N THR A 57 -1.98 8.00 -2.42
CA THR A 57 -0.99 7.60 -3.43
C THR A 57 0.36 7.24 -2.80
N ASN A 58 0.82 7.96 -1.78
CA ASN A 58 2.09 7.64 -1.10
C ASN A 58 2.07 6.25 -0.44
N VAL A 59 0.98 5.90 0.23
CA VAL A 59 0.84 4.57 0.86
C VAL A 59 0.87 3.48 -0.20
N LEU A 60 0.03 3.61 -1.23
CA LEU A 60 -0.14 2.57 -2.24
C LEU A 60 1.09 2.43 -3.14
N GLU A 61 1.72 3.54 -3.54
CA GLU A 61 2.98 3.51 -4.30
C GLU A 61 4.11 2.87 -3.49
N PHE A 62 4.21 3.17 -2.18
CA PHE A 62 5.23 2.55 -1.32
C PHE A 62 4.97 1.05 -1.13
N ALA A 63 3.70 0.66 -0.97
CA ALA A 63 3.33 -0.75 -0.77
C ALA A 63 3.52 -1.60 -2.03
N LEU A 64 3.24 -1.07 -3.22
CA LEU A 64 3.46 -1.73 -4.51
C LEU A 64 4.92 -1.64 -5.00
N GLY A 65 5.62 -0.60 -4.57
CA GLY A 65 6.97 -0.30 -5.01
C GLY A 65 8.05 -1.16 -4.34
N PRO A 66 9.30 -0.99 -4.78
CA PRO A 66 10.45 -1.56 -4.11
C PRO A 66 10.55 -1.05 -2.67
N GLN A 67 10.55 -1.98 -1.71
CA GLN A 67 10.77 -1.68 -0.29
C GLN A 67 12.21 -2.05 0.10
N PRO A 68 12.82 -1.31 1.03
CA PRO A 68 14.18 -1.59 1.48
C PRO A 68 14.28 -3.00 2.07
N ALA A 69 15.41 -3.67 1.82
CA ALA A 69 15.71 -4.95 2.44
C ALA A 69 15.94 -4.76 3.94
N GLU A 70 15.70 -5.81 4.73
CA GLU A 70 16.01 -5.80 6.16
C GLU A 70 17.49 -5.50 6.40
N GLY A 71 17.78 -4.59 7.35
CA GLY A 71 19.15 -4.13 7.64
C GLY A 71 19.68 -3.02 6.73
N THR A 72 18.90 -2.53 5.75
CA THR A 72 19.27 -1.34 4.95
C THR A 72 19.40 -0.12 5.86
N ASP A 73 20.44 0.70 5.75
CA ASP A 73 20.46 1.97 6.51
C ASP A 73 19.59 3.06 5.85
N LEU A 74 19.06 4.01 6.63
CA LEU A 74 18.22 5.10 6.11
C LEU A 74 18.97 5.98 5.08
N MET A 75 20.27 6.21 5.25
CA MET A 75 21.06 6.96 4.27
C MET A 75 21.27 6.16 2.98
N GLN A 76 21.44 4.84 3.08
CA GLN A 76 21.51 3.97 1.91
C GLN A 76 20.19 3.99 1.15
N TRP A 77 19.06 3.87 1.85
CA TRP A 77 17.73 4.01 1.26
C TRP A 77 17.58 5.34 0.52
N ARG A 78 17.96 6.46 1.15
CA ARG A 78 17.89 7.79 0.55
C ARG A 78 18.67 7.89 -0.76
N LEU A 79 19.86 7.29 -0.83
CA LEU A 79 20.71 7.33 -2.02
C LEU A 79 20.24 6.37 -3.12
N LEU A 80 19.66 5.23 -2.76
CA LEU A 80 19.25 4.18 -3.69
C LEU A 80 17.82 4.37 -4.22
N LYS A 81 16.93 5.03 -3.46
CA LYS A 81 15.53 5.26 -3.82
C LYS A 81 15.35 5.91 -5.21
N PRO A 82 16.10 6.96 -5.59
CA PRO A 82 16.00 7.54 -6.94
C PRO A 82 16.39 6.54 -8.03
N ILE A 83 17.43 5.74 -7.80
CA ILE A 83 17.94 4.75 -8.75
C ILE A 83 16.95 3.58 -8.90
N ALA A 84 16.37 3.12 -7.79
CA ALA A 84 15.33 2.10 -7.77
C ALA A 84 14.05 2.55 -8.50
N ARG A 85 13.74 3.85 -8.48
CA ARG A 85 12.62 4.44 -9.22
C ARG A 85 12.91 4.64 -10.71
N VAL A 86 14.15 4.93 -11.09
CA VAL A 86 14.53 5.30 -12.47
C VAL A 86 14.93 4.10 -13.33
N ASN A 87 15.58 3.07 -12.77
CA ASN A 87 16.24 2.05 -13.59
C ASN A 87 15.54 0.68 -13.65
N GLY A 88 14.44 0.44 -12.93
CA GLY A 88 13.85 -0.93 -12.84
C GLY A 88 14.91 -1.99 -12.53
N GLY A 89 15.98 -1.59 -11.84
CA GLY A 89 17.22 -2.34 -11.76
C GLY A 89 17.10 -3.37 -10.66
N LEU A 90 16.94 -4.64 -11.07
CA LEU A 90 16.92 -5.83 -10.21
C LEU A 90 15.78 -5.92 -9.17
N THR A 91 14.82 -5.00 -9.17
CA THR A 91 13.54 -5.20 -8.49
C THR A 91 12.48 -5.53 -9.55
N THR A 92 11.71 -6.57 -9.29
CA THR A 92 10.90 -7.30 -10.27
C THR A 92 10.04 -6.38 -11.13
N ARG A 93 10.06 -6.56 -12.47
CA ARG A 93 9.20 -5.89 -13.48
C ARG A 93 7.75 -5.67 -13.01
N LYS A 94 7.23 -6.60 -12.19
CA LYS A 94 5.92 -6.57 -11.55
C LYS A 94 5.66 -5.34 -10.65
N SER A 95 6.67 -4.81 -9.94
CA SER A 95 6.48 -3.65 -9.04
C SER A 95 6.25 -2.35 -9.82
N CYS A 96 6.95 -2.15 -10.94
CA CYS A 96 6.70 -1.01 -11.82
C CYS A 96 5.34 -1.14 -12.51
N GLU A 97 4.97 -2.35 -12.93
CA GLU A 97 3.68 -2.65 -13.54
C GLU A 97 2.51 -2.37 -12.58
N GLY A 98 2.62 -2.80 -11.32
CA GLY A 98 1.59 -2.51 -10.30
C GLY A 98 1.40 -1.02 -10.03
N ILE A 99 2.47 -0.22 -10.00
CA ILE A 99 2.36 1.24 -9.85
C ILE A 99 1.71 1.89 -11.07
N ILE A 100 2.03 1.44 -12.29
CA ILE A 100 1.41 1.94 -13.51
C ILE A 100 -0.09 1.62 -13.50
N GLN A 101 -0.46 0.37 -13.20
CA GLN A 101 -1.85 -0.07 -13.10
C GLN A 101 -2.62 0.74 -12.05
N LEU A 102 -2.03 0.97 -10.87
CA LEU A 102 -2.63 1.81 -9.84
C LEU A 102 -2.90 3.24 -10.38
N LYS A 103 -1.94 3.84 -11.08
CA LYS A 103 -2.11 5.20 -11.64
C LYS A 103 -3.22 5.28 -12.67
N GLU A 104 -3.32 4.27 -13.54
CA GLU A 104 -4.41 4.16 -14.51
C GLU A 104 -5.76 3.98 -13.80
N ALA A 105 -5.80 3.14 -12.78
CA ALA A 105 -7.00 2.85 -12.01
C ALA A 105 -7.47 4.06 -11.20
N ILE A 106 -6.56 4.82 -10.59
CA ILE A 106 -6.85 6.11 -9.93
C ILE A 106 -7.34 7.15 -10.95
N ARG A 107 -6.75 7.19 -12.15
CA ARG A 107 -7.20 8.10 -13.21
C ARG A 107 -8.61 7.78 -13.69
N ALA A 108 -8.97 6.50 -13.74
CA ALA A 108 -10.28 6.04 -14.21
C ALA A 108 -11.38 6.18 -13.14
N LYS A 109 -11.11 5.78 -11.89
CA LYS A 109 -12.13 5.65 -10.83
C LYS A 109 -12.02 6.72 -9.73
N GLY A 110 -11.00 7.57 -9.80
CA GLY A 110 -10.73 8.58 -8.78
C GLY A 110 -9.98 8.02 -7.56
N VAL A 111 -9.24 8.90 -6.89
CA VAL A 111 -8.40 8.52 -5.74
C VAL A 111 -9.20 8.08 -4.51
N GLY A 112 -10.43 8.61 -4.35
CA GLY A 112 -11.29 8.28 -3.21
C GLY A 112 -11.68 6.80 -3.13
N THR A 113 -11.82 6.15 -4.29
CA THR A 113 -12.08 4.72 -4.41
C THR A 113 -11.01 3.86 -3.73
N TYR A 114 -9.76 4.33 -3.69
CA TYR A 114 -8.62 3.59 -3.13
C TYR A 114 -8.21 4.06 -1.72
N ALA A 115 -8.87 5.07 -1.16
CA ALA A 115 -8.61 5.50 0.21
C ALA A 115 -8.84 4.37 1.25
N PRO A 116 -9.90 3.53 1.14
CA PRO A 116 -10.07 2.36 2.01
C PRO A 116 -8.91 1.37 1.89
N LEU A 117 -8.44 1.08 0.67
CA LEU A 117 -7.29 0.21 0.44
C LEU A 117 -6.03 0.76 1.13
N ALA A 118 -5.75 2.06 0.99
CA ALA A 118 -4.61 2.70 1.66
C ALA A 118 -4.72 2.58 3.20
N ALA A 119 -5.91 2.77 3.76
CA ALA A 119 -6.16 2.59 5.19
C ALA A 119 -5.89 1.14 5.63
N MET A 120 -6.41 0.15 4.88
CA MET A 120 -6.19 -1.28 5.17
C MET A 120 -4.71 -1.65 5.12
N VAL A 121 -3.97 -1.16 4.12
CA VAL A 121 -2.53 -1.41 3.98
C VAL A 121 -1.73 -0.88 5.17
N LEU A 122 -2.00 0.35 5.63
CA LEU A 122 -1.35 0.89 6.82
C LEU A 122 -1.79 0.18 8.11
N LEU A 123 -3.07 -0.17 8.21
CA LEU A 123 -3.60 -0.93 9.35
C LEU A 123 -2.92 -2.30 9.46
N ALA A 124 -2.79 -3.01 8.35
CA ALA A 124 -2.10 -4.30 8.25
C ALA A 124 -0.62 -4.19 8.65
N ALA A 125 0.08 -3.16 8.17
CA ALA A 125 1.49 -2.94 8.49
C ALA A 125 1.72 -2.64 9.99
N LEU A 126 0.84 -1.83 10.58
CA LEU A 126 0.94 -1.39 11.98
C LEU A 126 0.50 -2.48 12.96
N TYR A 127 -0.69 -3.06 12.75
CA TYR A 127 -1.37 -3.88 13.74
C TYR A 127 -1.63 -5.33 13.29
N GLY A 128 -1.46 -5.60 11.99
CA GLY A 128 -2.04 -6.76 11.31
C GLY A 128 -3.56 -6.60 11.17
N VAL A 129 -4.11 -7.20 10.14
CA VAL A 129 -5.57 -7.31 9.92
C VAL A 129 -5.98 -8.77 9.90
N ASP A 130 -7.24 -9.09 10.19
CA ASP A 130 -7.73 -10.45 10.00
C ASP A 130 -7.60 -10.85 8.53
N GLU A 131 -7.15 -12.07 8.25
CA GLU A 131 -7.07 -12.58 6.88
C GLU A 131 -8.41 -12.53 6.16
N ALA A 132 -9.53 -12.73 6.87
CA ALA A 132 -10.86 -12.65 6.30
C ALA A 132 -11.21 -11.23 5.81
N ASP A 133 -10.67 -10.21 6.48
CA ASP A 133 -10.91 -8.80 6.19
C ASP A 133 -9.83 -8.19 5.26
N ALA A 134 -8.79 -8.97 4.92
CA ALA A 134 -7.65 -8.53 4.13
C ALA A 134 -7.91 -8.59 2.62
N SER A 135 -9.08 -8.11 2.18
CA SER A 135 -9.45 -8.06 0.76
C SER A 135 -10.05 -6.72 0.35
N PHE A 136 -9.78 -6.33 -0.89
CA PHE A 136 -10.30 -5.11 -1.49
C PHE A 136 -10.60 -5.34 -2.98
N SER A 137 -11.67 -4.75 -3.49
CA SER A 137 -11.99 -4.71 -4.92
C SER A 137 -12.42 -3.30 -5.30
N ASP A 138 -11.91 -2.80 -6.42
CA ASP A 138 -12.33 -1.51 -6.99
C ASP A 138 -13.45 -1.65 -8.03
N GLU A 139 -13.93 -2.86 -8.27
CA GLU A 139 -15.15 -3.11 -9.03
C GLU A 139 -16.33 -2.55 -8.23
N GLU A 140 -17.16 -1.72 -8.88
CA GLU A 140 -18.45 -1.39 -8.32
C GLU A 140 -19.17 -2.72 -8.10
N GLU A 141 -19.46 -3.04 -6.84
CA GLU A 141 -20.47 -4.04 -6.54
C GLU A 141 -21.73 -3.49 -7.23
N ASN A 142 -22.08 -4.07 -8.39
CA ASN A 142 -23.32 -3.75 -9.06
C ASN A 142 -24.41 -4.03 -8.03
N ALA A 143 -24.84 -2.98 -7.33
CA ALA A 143 -26.09 -2.95 -6.62
C ALA A 143 -27.18 -2.94 -7.69
N ASP A 144 -27.41 -4.11 -8.28
CA ASP A 144 -28.63 -4.42 -9.01
C ASP A 144 -29.78 -4.33 -7.99
N GLY A 145 -30.59 -3.26 -8.10
CA GLY A 145 -31.97 -3.22 -7.60
C GLY A 145 -32.27 -2.25 -6.47
#